data_AF-A0A7C6YUS2-F1
#
_entry.id   AF-A0A7C6YUS2-F1
#
_cell.length_a   1.000
_cell.length_b   1.000
_cell.length_c   1.000
_cell.angle_alpha   90.00
_cell.angle_beta   90.00
_cell.angle_gamma   90.00
#
_symmetry.space_group_name_H-M   'P 1'
#
loop_
_entity.id
_entity.type
_entity.pdbx_description
1 polymer ?
#
loop_
_entity_poly.entity_id
_entity_poly.type
_entity_poly.pdbx_seq_one_letter_code
_entity_poly.pdbx_strand_id
1 'polypeptide(L)'
;MKNSITALLMIISLTIILNGCQIQESKVNPDNAEKKVETNLIQETTNDPRQNTSWTKIEEINVDLDRDSKEDTLGLYTTAERDKEGNLMWDDGQKWLLLVQSGDKFYSLLSEYVQLGSVYFTVSKYSEDITTKVTVIVPTGANLKMVSYSYDKDKQGFIEEPIYNSKEDNFIYTSIPSYK
;
A
#
# COMPACT_ATOMS: atom_id res chain seq x y z
N MET A 1 -45.37 -56.30 14.23
CA MET A 1 -45.10 -55.18 13.29
C MET A 1 -45.93 -53.92 13.60
N LYS A 2 -45.86 -53.36 14.81
CA LYS A 2 -46.45 -52.03 15.11
C LYS A 2 -45.60 -51.14 16.04
N ASN A 3 -44.51 -51.66 16.61
CA ASN A 3 -43.71 -50.93 17.60
C ASN A 3 -42.31 -50.51 17.09
N SER A 4 -42.02 -50.72 15.79
CA SER A 4 -40.76 -50.31 15.15
C SER A 4 -40.87 -48.96 14.42
N ILE A 5 -42.07 -48.39 14.32
CA ILE A 5 -42.33 -47.15 13.58
C ILE A 5 -42.21 -45.92 14.50
N THR A 6 -42.50 -46.07 15.80
CA THR A 6 -42.42 -44.98 16.78
C THR A 6 -40.99 -44.62 17.19
N ALA A 7 -40.03 -45.55 17.13
CA ALA A 7 -38.62 -45.26 17.44
C ALA A 7 -37.88 -44.56 16.28
N LEU A 8 -38.35 -44.75 15.04
CA LEU A 8 -37.73 -44.12 13.86
C LEU A 8 -38.13 -42.64 13.70
N LEU A 9 -39.29 -42.24 14.22
CA LEU A 9 -39.80 -40.86 14.16
C LEU A 9 -39.16 -39.92 15.20
N MET A 10 -38.58 -40.43 16.28
CA MET A 10 -37.86 -39.58 17.25
C MET A 10 -36.40 -39.26 16.84
N ILE A 11 -35.77 -40.09 16.01
CA ILE A 11 -34.38 -39.87 15.58
C ILE A 11 -34.29 -38.87 14.40
N ILE A 12 -35.36 -38.73 13.62
CA ILE A 12 -35.43 -37.78 12.49
C ILE A 12 -35.72 -36.33 12.95
N SER A 13 -36.23 -36.16 14.19
CA SER A 13 -36.51 -34.84 14.77
C SER A 13 -35.26 -34.13 15.35
N LEU A 14 -34.19 -34.87 15.66
CA LEU A 14 -33.00 -34.32 16.34
C LEU A 14 -31.83 -33.97 15.40
N THR A 15 -31.98 -34.11 14.08
CA THR A 15 -30.94 -33.77 13.09
C THR A 15 -31.23 -32.49 12.30
N ILE A 16 -32.33 -31.79 12.58
CA ILE A 16 -32.74 -30.59 11.83
C ILE A 16 -32.22 -29.28 12.47
N ILE A 17 -31.57 -29.31 13.64
CA ILE A 17 -31.12 -28.08 14.35
C ILE A 17 -29.61 -27.79 14.16
N LEU A 18 -28.85 -28.57 13.37
CA LEU A 18 -27.40 -28.35 13.18
C LEU A 18 -26.97 -27.82 11.80
N ASN A 19 -27.89 -27.34 10.97
CA ASN A 19 -27.55 -26.59 9.73
C ASN A 19 -28.29 -25.25 9.63
N GLY A 20 -28.38 -24.53 10.76
CA GLY A 20 -28.96 -23.19 10.85
C GLY A 20 -27.94 -22.08 10.65
N CYS A 21 -27.43 -21.92 9.43
CA CYS A 21 -26.97 -20.64 8.87
C CYS A 21 -27.00 -20.75 7.35
N GLN A 22 -28.21 -20.63 6.81
CA GLN A 22 -28.42 -20.46 5.39
C GLN A 22 -28.00 -19.03 5.05
N ILE A 23 -26.75 -18.86 4.59
CA ILE A 23 -26.28 -17.64 3.94
C ILE A 23 -27.24 -17.41 2.77
N GLN A 24 -27.93 -16.26 2.76
CA GLN A 24 -28.69 -15.83 1.60
C GLN A 24 -27.73 -15.75 0.42
N GLU A 25 -27.96 -16.57 -0.60
CA GLU A 25 -27.37 -16.37 -1.91
C GLU A 25 -27.82 -15.00 -2.43
N SER A 26 -26.97 -13.99 -2.25
CA SER A 26 -27.02 -12.79 -3.05
C SER A 26 -26.82 -13.23 -4.49
N LYS A 27 -27.88 -13.11 -5.30
CA LYS A 27 -27.80 -13.28 -6.76
C LYS A 27 -26.70 -12.37 -7.28
N VAL A 28 -25.54 -12.94 -7.60
CA VAL A 28 -24.46 -12.24 -8.28
C VAL A 28 -24.95 -11.94 -9.69
N ASN A 29 -25.21 -10.66 -9.94
CA ASN A 29 -25.51 -10.14 -11.27
C ASN A 29 -24.25 -10.36 -12.15
N PRO A 30 -24.35 -11.03 -13.31
CA PRO A 30 -23.18 -11.35 -14.15
C PRO A 30 -22.55 -10.13 -14.85
N ASP A 31 -22.99 -8.91 -14.53
CA ASP A 31 -22.44 -7.66 -15.09
C ASP A 31 -21.24 -7.08 -14.33
N ASN A 32 -20.73 -7.73 -13.27
CA ASN A 32 -19.44 -7.33 -12.70
C ASN A 32 -18.31 -8.03 -13.45
N ALA A 33 -18.17 -7.69 -14.74
CA ALA A 33 -16.93 -7.92 -15.46
C ALA A 33 -15.80 -7.32 -14.62
N GLU A 34 -14.82 -8.15 -14.25
CA GLU A 34 -13.60 -7.73 -13.59
C GLU A 34 -13.09 -6.47 -14.29
N LYS A 35 -13.22 -5.33 -13.60
CA LYS A 35 -12.67 -4.07 -14.08
C LYS A 35 -11.17 -4.28 -14.04
N LYS A 36 -10.58 -4.61 -15.21
CA LYS A 36 -9.14 -4.80 -15.40
C LYS A 36 -8.46 -3.58 -14.79
N VAL A 37 -7.89 -3.75 -13.59
CA VAL A 37 -7.16 -2.69 -12.92
C VAL A 37 -5.96 -2.40 -13.82
N GLU A 38 -5.98 -1.25 -14.47
CA GLU A 38 -4.85 -0.77 -15.25
C GLU A 38 -3.70 -0.58 -14.25
N THR A 39 -2.75 -1.52 -14.28
CA THR A 39 -1.61 -1.52 -13.37
C THR A 39 -0.64 -0.48 -13.87
N ASN A 40 -0.44 0.58 -13.09
CA ASN A 40 0.52 1.62 -13.41
C ASN A 40 1.94 1.06 -13.17
N LEU A 41 2.75 1.02 -14.23
CA LEU A 41 4.09 0.45 -14.23
C LEU A 41 5.13 1.57 -14.19
N ILE A 42 5.93 1.57 -13.14
CA ILE A 42 7.05 2.49 -12.93
C ILE A 42 8.31 1.81 -13.47
N GLN A 43 8.80 2.33 -14.60
CA GLN A 43 10.03 1.88 -15.24
C GLN A 43 11.26 2.56 -14.64
N GLU A 44 12.43 1.97 -14.83
CA GLU A 44 13.67 2.62 -14.43
C GLU A 44 13.95 3.88 -15.27
N THR A 45 14.71 4.79 -14.66
CA THR A 45 15.46 5.82 -15.36
C THR A 45 16.93 5.71 -14.95
N THR A 46 17.84 6.09 -15.85
CA THR A 46 19.26 6.24 -15.56
C THR A 46 19.63 7.65 -15.10
N ASN A 47 18.73 8.62 -15.32
CA ASN A 47 18.88 9.96 -14.79
C ASN A 47 18.36 9.99 -13.35
N ASP A 48 19.24 10.34 -12.41
CA ASP A 48 18.87 10.50 -11.01
C ASP A 48 17.84 11.64 -10.85
N PRO A 49 16.60 11.36 -10.40
CA PRO A 49 15.54 12.36 -10.25
C PRO A 49 15.83 13.39 -9.15
N ARG A 50 16.88 13.18 -8.34
CA ARG A 50 17.32 14.16 -7.35
C ARG A 50 18.14 15.29 -7.97
N GLN A 51 18.59 15.16 -9.21
CA GLN A 51 19.38 16.19 -9.88
C GLN A 51 18.54 17.46 -10.11
N ASN A 52 19.21 18.62 -10.04
CA ASN A 52 18.62 19.95 -10.28
C ASN A 52 17.54 20.41 -9.28
N THR A 53 17.35 19.70 -8.16
CA THR A 53 16.46 20.12 -7.07
C THR A 53 17.20 19.95 -5.74
N SER A 54 17.03 20.92 -4.83
CA SER A 54 17.56 20.80 -3.47
C SER A 54 16.64 19.89 -2.67
N TRP A 55 17.08 18.65 -2.45
CA TRP A 55 16.35 17.65 -1.69
C TRP A 55 16.94 17.48 -0.30
N THR A 56 16.10 17.59 0.71
CA THR A 56 16.40 17.16 2.08
C THR A 56 16.02 15.70 2.25
N LYS A 57 17.00 14.88 2.62
CA LYS A 57 16.75 13.48 2.98
C LYS A 57 16.04 13.40 4.34
N ILE A 58 14.94 12.66 4.37
CA ILE A 58 14.13 12.40 5.56
C ILE A 58 14.53 11.06 6.18
N GLU A 59 14.53 10.00 5.37
CA GLU A 59 14.78 8.63 5.80
C GLU A 59 15.45 7.85 4.67
N GLU A 60 16.25 6.85 5.02
CA GLU A 60 16.90 5.94 4.07
C GLU A 60 17.13 4.57 4.68
N ILE A 61 16.73 3.53 3.95
CA ILE A 61 17.00 2.15 4.33
C ILE A 61 17.55 1.37 3.14
N ASN A 62 18.26 0.29 3.44
CA ASN A 62 18.70 -0.68 2.45
C ASN A 62 17.88 -1.96 2.57
N VAL A 63 17.32 -2.41 1.45
CA VAL A 63 16.48 -3.61 1.39
C VAL A 63 16.46 -4.14 -0.05
N ASP A 64 16.56 -5.45 -0.20
CA ASP A 64 16.35 -6.12 -1.50
C ASP A 64 14.86 -6.04 -1.90
N LEU A 65 14.54 -5.14 -2.84
CA LEU A 65 13.18 -4.89 -3.34
C LEU A 65 12.90 -5.63 -4.65
N ASP A 66 13.91 -5.76 -5.52
CA ASP A 66 13.78 -6.42 -6.81
C ASP A 66 13.99 -7.95 -6.77
N ARG A 67 14.48 -8.45 -5.63
CA ARG A 67 14.77 -9.85 -5.33
C ARG A 67 15.91 -10.42 -6.17
N ASP A 68 16.94 -9.62 -6.43
CA ASP A 68 18.18 -10.04 -7.09
C ASP A 68 19.31 -10.44 -6.11
N SER A 69 19.01 -10.46 -4.79
CA SER A 69 19.96 -10.72 -3.69
C SER A 69 21.00 -9.63 -3.45
N LYS A 70 20.83 -8.44 -4.03
CA LYS A 70 21.57 -7.22 -3.66
C LYS A 70 20.62 -6.27 -2.94
N GLU A 71 21.20 -5.39 -2.13
CA GLU A 71 20.40 -4.37 -1.46
C GLU A 71 20.13 -3.20 -2.41
N ASP A 72 18.89 -2.74 -2.43
CA ASP A 72 18.48 -1.48 -3.03
C ASP A 72 18.39 -0.40 -1.94
N THR A 73 18.66 0.85 -2.31
CA THR A 73 18.44 1.98 -1.42
C THR A 73 17.03 2.52 -1.63
N LEU A 74 16.21 2.52 -0.57
CA LEU A 74 14.90 3.19 -0.52
C LEU A 74 15.03 4.48 0.30
N GLY A 75 14.93 5.63 -0.36
CA GLY A 75 15.08 6.94 0.29
C GLY A 75 13.83 7.80 0.14
N LEU A 76 13.45 8.46 1.24
CA LEU A 76 12.40 9.47 1.27
C LEU A 76 13.02 10.87 1.36
N TYR A 77 12.60 11.75 0.46
CA TYR A 77 13.14 13.09 0.30
C TYR A 77 12.01 14.12 0.22
N THR A 78 12.32 15.35 0.62
CA THR A 78 11.42 16.50 0.48
C THR A 78 12.19 17.77 0.12
N THR A 79 11.52 18.78 -0.44
CA THR A 79 12.13 20.10 -0.68
C THR A 79 12.12 21.02 0.55
N ALA A 80 11.51 20.60 1.67
CA ALA A 80 11.60 21.36 2.92
C ALA A 80 13.05 21.41 3.43
N GLU A 81 13.54 22.59 3.78
CA GLU A 81 14.90 22.78 4.27
C GLU A 81 15.02 22.44 5.77
N ARG A 82 16.25 22.42 6.29
CA ARG A 82 16.50 22.32 7.73
C ARG A 82 16.97 23.66 8.27
N ASP A 83 16.50 24.02 9.46
CA ASP A 83 17.02 25.15 10.21
C ASP A 83 18.44 24.87 10.74
N LYS A 84 19.04 25.85 11.43
CA LYS A 84 20.38 25.72 12.01
C LYS A 84 20.47 24.70 13.15
N GLU A 85 19.33 24.30 13.71
CA GLU A 85 19.20 23.25 14.72
C GLU A 85 18.95 21.85 14.10
N GLY A 86 18.75 21.78 12.78
CA GLY A 86 18.50 20.55 12.03
C GLY A 86 17.03 20.15 11.92
N ASN A 87 16.10 20.96 12.45
CA ASN A 87 14.67 20.70 12.34
C ASN A 87 14.18 21.01 10.93
N LEU A 88 13.21 20.23 10.44
CA LEU A 88 12.58 20.51 9.15
C LEU A 88 11.73 21.77 9.24
N MET A 89 11.97 22.69 8.31
CA MET A 89 11.20 23.91 8.11
C MET A 89 10.02 23.62 7.18
N TRP A 90 8.94 23.10 7.76
CA TRP A 90 7.71 22.82 7.02
C TRP A 90 7.01 24.10 6.57
N ASP A 91 6.44 24.05 5.37
CA ASP A 91 5.56 25.07 4.80
C ASP A 91 4.18 24.46 4.52
N ASP A 92 3.25 25.24 3.95
CA ASP A 92 1.93 24.79 3.53
C ASP A 92 2.00 23.67 2.47
N GLY A 93 3.13 23.52 1.78
CA GLY A 93 3.40 22.34 0.97
C GLY A 93 4.81 22.27 0.42
N GLN A 94 5.19 21.07 0.00
CA GLN A 94 6.52 20.74 -0.49
C GLN A 94 6.44 19.61 -1.50
N LYS A 95 7.46 19.51 -2.38
CA LYS A 95 7.63 18.32 -3.19
C LYS A 95 8.16 17.19 -2.31
N TRP A 96 7.68 15.98 -2.58
CA TRP A 96 8.12 14.75 -1.97
C TRP A 96 8.57 13.76 -3.04
N LEU A 97 9.61 13.01 -2.72
CA LEU A 97 10.16 11.97 -3.57
C LEU A 97 10.43 10.72 -2.73
N LEU A 98 9.79 9.61 -3.06
CA LEU A 98 10.19 8.29 -2.58
C LEU A 98 10.87 7.56 -3.73
N LEU A 99 12.15 7.25 -3.55
CA LEU A 99 13.03 6.78 -4.61
C LEU A 99 13.65 5.45 -4.22
N VAL A 100 13.56 4.48 -5.15
CA VAL A 100 14.38 3.29 -5.13
C VAL A 100 15.59 3.53 -6.03
N GLN A 101 16.78 3.24 -5.53
CA GLN A 101 18.02 3.19 -6.29
C GLN A 101 18.57 1.76 -6.25
N SER A 102 18.64 1.12 -7.41
CA SER A 102 19.23 -0.20 -7.62
C SER A 102 20.40 -0.08 -8.58
N GLY A 103 21.63 0.02 -8.04
CA GLY A 103 22.82 0.35 -8.82
C GLY A 103 22.71 1.74 -9.48
N ASP A 104 22.71 1.76 -10.82
CA ASP A 104 22.55 2.95 -11.68
C ASP A 104 21.10 3.17 -12.15
N LYS A 105 20.16 2.34 -11.70
CA LYS A 105 18.74 2.44 -12.00
C LYS A 105 17.98 3.14 -10.87
N PHE A 106 17.07 4.01 -11.26
CA PHE A 106 16.24 4.79 -10.35
C PHE A 106 14.76 4.57 -10.64
N TYR A 107 13.96 4.34 -9.60
CA TYR A 107 12.51 4.19 -9.70
C TYR A 107 11.83 5.16 -8.74
N SER A 108 11.13 6.16 -9.28
CA SER A 108 10.39 7.13 -8.46
C SER A 108 9.03 6.55 -8.10
N LEU A 109 8.95 5.91 -6.92
CA LEU A 109 7.68 5.34 -6.43
C LEU A 109 6.66 6.43 -6.13
N LEU A 110 7.11 7.56 -5.59
CA LEU A 110 6.29 8.75 -5.38
C LEU A 110 7.07 9.97 -5.87
N SER A 111 6.44 10.85 -6.66
CA SER A 111 7.01 12.15 -7.03
C SER A 111 5.88 13.18 -7.16
N GLU A 112 5.56 13.85 -6.06
CA GLU A 112 4.35 14.65 -5.96
C GLU A 112 4.56 15.90 -5.09
N TYR A 113 3.78 16.94 -5.35
CA TYR A 113 3.62 18.05 -4.42
C TYR A 113 2.53 17.72 -3.41
N VAL A 114 2.83 17.78 -2.11
CA VAL A 114 1.89 17.51 -1.04
C VAL A 114 1.63 18.80 -0.27
N GLN A 115 0.37 19.22 -0.26
CA GLN A 115 -0.11 20.39 0.46
C GLN A 115 -0.78 19.97 1.78
N LEU A 116 -0.44 20.66 2.88
CA LEU A 116 -0.98 20.44 4.22
C LEU A 116 -0.97 18.96 4.61
N GLY A 117 0.17 18.31 4.41
CA GLY A 117 0.25 16.86 4.53
C GLY A 117 1.67 16.36 4.75
N SER A 118 1.82 15.06 4.72
CA SER A 118 3.10 14.38 4.95
C SER A 118 3.14 13.08 4.17
N VAL A 119 4.33 12.50 4.04
CA VAL A 119 4.50 11.20 3.39
C VAL A 119 5.15 10.25 4.36
N TYR A 120 4.56 9.08 4.49
CA TYR A 120 5.08 7.95 5.25
C TYR A 120 5.18 6.75 4.33
N PHE A 121 6.07 5.82 4.67
CA PHE A 121 6.10 4.53 4.01
C PHE A 121 6.34 3.42 5.01
N THR A 122 5.89 2.22 4.65
CA THR A 122 6.26 0.97 5.32
C THR A 122 6.86 0.02 4.31
N VAL A 123 7.78 -0.82 4.77
CA VAL A 123 8.30 -1.94 3.98
C VAL A 123 7.87 -3.22 4.66
N SER A 124 7.25 -4.11 3.90
CA SER A 124 6.71 -5.36 4.40
C SER A 124 7.10 -6.53 3.50
N LYS A 125 7.23 -7.70 4.11
CA LYS A 125 7.34 -8.99 3.41
C LYS A 125 6.22 -9.86 3.94
N TYR A 126 5.41 -10.42 3.06
CA TYR A 126 4.42 -11.39 3.48
C TYR A 126 5.11 -12.75 3.62
N SER A 127 4.85 -13.49 4.71
CA SER A 127 5.64 -14.69 5.05
C SER A 127 5.60 -15.79 3.98
N GLU A 128 4.55 -15.81 3.16
CA GLU A 128 4.35 -16.79 2.10
C GLU A 128 4.69 -16.25 0.70
N ASP A 129 4.66 -14.92 0.54
CA ASP A 129 4.93 -14.23 -0.71
C ASP A 129 6.21 -13.43 -0.50
N ILE A 130 7.33 -14.02 -0.91
CA ILE A 130 8.69 -13.45 -0.91
C ILE A 130 8.79 -12.04 -1.54
N THR A 131 7.70 -11.53 -2.13
CA THR A 131 7.58 -10.18 -2.65
C THR A 131 7.63 -9.15 -1.51
N THR A 132 8.68 -8.32 -1.53
CA THR A 132 8.75 -7.11 -0.72
C THR A 132 7.77 -6.07 -1.26
N LYS A 133 6.97 -5.47 -0.38
CA LYS A 133 6.05 -4.38 -0.71
C LYS A 133 6.44 -3.10 0.00
N VAL A 134 6.41 -1.99 -0.72
CA VAL A 134 6.54 -0.64 -0.17
C VAL A 134 5.17 0.00 -0.20
N THR A 135 4.59 0.28 0.97
CA THR A 135 3.28 0.95 1.06
C THR A 135 3.49 2.40 1.46
N VAL A 136 3.05 3.32 0.61
CA VAL A 136 3.11 4.76 0.83
C VAL A 136 1.78 5.24 1.36
N ILE A 137 1.82 6.09 2.38
CA ILE A 137 0.67 6.69 3.05
C ILE A 137 0.84 8.21 2.99
N VAL A 138 -0.11 8.88 2.33
CA VAL A 138 -0.10 10.33 2.11
C VAL A 138 -1.38 10.93 2.70
N PRO A 139 -1.40 11.25 4.00
CA PRO A 139 -2.44 12.10 4.56
C PRO A 139 -2.22 13.55 4.14
N THR A 140 -3.29 14.21 3.73
CA THR A 140 -3.37 15.65 3.55
C THR A 140 -4.53 16.20 4.38
N GLY A 141 -4.70 17.52 4.40
CA GLY A 141 -5.89 18.15 4.98
C GLY A 141 -7.20 17.76 4.30
N ALA A 142 -7.15 17.29 3.04
CA ALA A 142 -8.33 17.06 2.20
C ALA A 142 -8.54 15.59 1.78
N ASN A 143 -7.54 14.72 1.91
CA ASN A 143 -7.67 13.32 1.56
C ASN A 143 -6.61 12.44 2.24
N LEU A 144 -6.86 11.14 2.28
CA LEU A 144 -5.88 10.11 2.63
C LEU A 144 -5.69 9.19 1.43
N LYS A 145 -4.46 9.10 0.95
CA LYS A 145 -4.05 8.18 -0.11
C LYS A 145 -3.13 7.09 0.43
N MET A 146 -3.38 5.84 0.06
CA MET A 146 -2.51 4.70 0.32
C MET A 146 -2.26 3.91 -0.97
N VAL A 147 -1.00 3.67 -1.28
CA VAL A 147 -0.57 3.01 -2.51
C VAL A 147 0.53 2.01 -2.18
N SER A 148 0.44 0.80 -2.71
CA SER A 148 1.48 -0.23 -2.57
C SER A 148 2.27 -0.35 -3.85
N TYR A 149 3.58 -0.56 -3.72
CA TYR A 149 4.50 -0.79 -4.81
C TYR A 149 5.18 -2.14 -4.63
N SER A 150 5.28 -2.92 -5.70
CA SER A 150 6.00 -4.19 -5.72
C SER A 150 6.74 -4.38 -7.05
N TYR A 151 7.93 -4.97 -7.00
CA TYR A 151 8.74 -5.16 -8.20
C TYR A 151 8.28 -6.39 -9.00
N ASP A 152 7.92 -6.16 -10.25
CA ASP A 152 7.58 -7.17 -11.25
C ASP A 152 8.82 -7.47 -12.11
N LYS A 153 9.37 -8.68 -11.96
CA LYS A 153 10.58 -9.12 -12.64
C LYS A 153 10.41 -9.26 -14.15
N ASP A 154 9.21 -9.64 -14.60
CA ASP A 154 8.93 -9.86 -16.01
C ASP A 154 8.82 -8.52 -16.75
N LYS A 155 8.30 -7.50 -16.08
CA LYS A 155 8.17 -6.12 -16.61
C LYS A 155 9.34 -5.20 -16.25
N GLN A 156 10.29 -5.69 -15.45
CA GLN A 156 11.47 -4.95 -15.00
C GLN A 156 11.12 -3.59 -14.37
N GLY A 157 10.12 -3.55 -13.50
CA GLY A 157 9.68 -2.30 -12.90
C GLY A 157 8.74 -2.50 -11.72
N PHE A 158 8.41 -1.39 -11.04
CA PHE A 158 7.47 -1.42 -9.92
C PHE A 158 6.03 -1.30 -10.42
N ILE A 159 5.17 -2.20 -9.96
CA ILE A 159 3.73 -2.10 -10.14
C ILE A 159 3.15 -1.31 -8.99
N GLU A 160 2.41 -0.26 -9.34
CA GLU A 160 1.62 0.53 -8.43
C GLU A 160 0.22 -0.08 -8.26
N GLU A 161 -0.17 -0.31 -7.01
CA GLU A 161 -1.46 -0.84 -6.59
C GLU A 161 -2.13 0.16 -5.64
N PRO A 162 -3.14 0.92 -6.08
CA PRO A 162 -3.89 1.80 -5.18
C PRO A 162 -4.67 0.97 -4.17
N ILE A 163 -4.39 1.17 -2.88
CA ILE A 163 -5.08 0.47 -1.78
C ILE A 163 -6.31 1.27 -1.36
N TYR A 164 -6.13 2.58 -1.20
CA TYR A 164 -7.17 3.45 -0.69
C TYR A 164 -6.96 4.87 -1.18
N ASN A 165 -8.07 5.53 -1.50
CA ASN A 165 -8.13 6.96 -1.70
C ASN A 165 -9.44 7.43 -1.08
N SER A 166 -9.37 8.25 -0.05
CA SER A 166 -10.57 8.85 0.52
C SER A 166 -11.25 9.76 -0.49
N LYS A 167 -12.49 10.15 -0.20
CA LYS A 167 -13.08 11.30 -0.89
C LYS A 167 -12.40 12.57 -0.37
N GLU A 168 -12.78 13.71 -0.95
CA GLU A 168 -12.44 15.01 -0.39
C GLU A 168 -13.08 15.13 0.99
N ASP A 169 -12.27 14.91 2.02
CA ASP A 169 -12.64 14.85 3.43
C ASP A 169 -11.79 15.87 4.18
N ASN A 170 -12.41 16.71 5.00
CA ASN A 170 -11.67 17.65 5.84
C ASN A 170 -11.18 16.92 7.10
N PHE A 171 -9.92 16.48 7.10
CA PHE A 171 -9.34 15.76 8.23
C PHE A 171 -9.14 16.69 9.42
N ILE A 172 -9.85 16.41 10.52
CA ILE A 172 -9.82 17.25 11.73
C ILE A 172 -8.56 17.01 12.56
N TYR A 173 -7.98 15.81 12.49
CA TYR A 173 -6.80 15.43 13.26
C TYR A 173 -6.07 14.25 12.63
N THR A 174 -4.74 14.24 12.71
CA THR A 174 -3.88 13.11 12.32
C THR A 174 -2.82 12.89 13.39
N SER A 175 -2.75 11.68 13.96
CA SER A 175 -1.65 11.26 14.83
C SER A 175 -0.78 10.27 14.10
N ILE A 176 0.39 10.70 13.63
CA ILE A 176 1.39 9.77 13.10
C ILE A 176 2.62 9.84 13.99
N PRO A 177 2.70 8.96 15.00
CA PRO A 177 3.87 8.87 15.86
C PRO A 177 5.05 8.26 15.07
N SER A 178 6.24 8.81 15.27
CA SER A 178 7.49 8.14 14.87
C SER A 178 7.89 7.17 15.98
N TYR A 179 7.77 5.87 15.73
CA TYR A 179 8.41 4.85 16.57
C TYR A 179 9.76 4.51 15.95
N LYS A 180 10.83 4.64 16.75
CA LYS A 180 12.19 4.25 16.37
C LYS A 180 12.47 2.82 16.82
#